data_AF-A0A0S9BYV5-F1
#
_entry.id   AF-A0A0S9BYV5-F1
#
_cell.length_a   1.000
_cell.length_b   1.000
_cell.length_c   1.000
_cell.angle_alpha   90.00
_cell.angle_beta   90.00
_cell.angle_gamma   90.00
#
_symmetry.space_group_name_H-M   'P 1'
#
loop_
_entity.id
_entity.type
_entity.pdbx_description
1 polymer ?
#
loop_
_entity_poly.entity_id
_entity_poly.type
_entity_poly.pdbx_seq_one_letter_code
_entity_poly.pdbx_strand_id
1 'polypeptide(L)'
;MAATRVVEIERKFDVEEEALLPSPRDLPGVARVDRPVEHRLEAEYFDTEDLRLASAQITLRRRTGGEDAGWHLKLPAGPDERTEFREPLGEQADSIPDTLRGLVRVHTRDRALVPVLRRLGAEAFVLGENGFSYGRLHALEQSAALEAEARFHREWKKFPSVPL
;
A
#
# COMPACT_ATOMS: atom_id res chain seq x y z
N MET A 1 10.77 -17.17 13.23
CA MET A 1 9.55 -16.71 13.93
C MET A 1 8.39 -16.80 12.96
N ALA A 2 7.14 -16.92 13.43
CA ALA A 2 5.98 -16.99 12.54
C ALA A 2 5.52 -15.58 12.13
N ALA A 3 5.12 -15.39 10.88
CA ALA A 3 4.58 -14.13 10.39
C ALA A 3 3.26 -13.77 11.11
N THR A 4 3.10 -12.50 11.47
CA THR A 4 1.84 -12.01 12.06
C THR A 4 0.83 -11.77 10.97
N ARG A 5 -0.34 -12.43 11.05
CA ARG A 5 -1.45 -12.27 10.10
C ARG A 5 -2.44 -11.22 10.60
N VAL A 6 -2.80 -10.27 9.74
CA VAL A 6 -3.76 -9.20 10.03
C VAL A 6 -4.75 -9.05 8.87
N VAL A 7 -5.99 -8.69 9.18
CA VAL A 7 -6.97 -8.20 8.19
C VAL A 7 -6.82 -6.69 8.12
N GLU A 8 -6.55 -6.17 6.93
CA GLU A 8 -6.39 -4.74 6.70
C GLU A 8 -7.58 -4.20 5.92
N ILE A 9 -8.18 -3.12 6.42
CA ILE A 9 -9.23 -2.36 5.72
C ILE A 9 -8.68 -0.94 5.54
N GLU A 10 -8.33 -0.60 4.29
CA GLU A 10 -7.75 0.69 3.95
C GLU A 10 -8.66 1.47 3.00
N ARG A 11 -8.74 2.79 3.16
CA ARG A 11 -9.38 3.70 2.20
C ARG A 11 -8.38 4.79 1.85
N LYS A 12 -8.04 4.90 0.57
CA LYS A 12 -7.13 5.90 0.03
C LYS A 12 -7.92 6.96 -0.71
N PHE A 13 -7.54 8.21 -0.50
CA PHE A 13 -8.07 9.37 -1.22
C PHE A 13 -6.88 10.06 -1.88
N ASP A 14 -7.11 10.58 -3.08
CA ASP A 14 -6.19 11.49 -3.73
C ASP A 14 -6.79 12.88 -3.67
N VAL A 15 -5.98 13.89 -3.35
CA VAL A 15 -6.43 15.27 -3.21
C VAL A 15 -5.42 16.18 -3.91
N GLU A 16 -5.93 17.24 -4.51
CA GLU A 16 -5.08 18.31 -5.05
C GLU A 16 -4.24 18.93 -3.92
N GLU A 17 -3.08 19.48 -4.26
CA GLU A 17 -2.12 20.04 -3.30
C GLU A 17 -2.75 21.16 -2.44
N GLU A 18 -3.68 21.93 -3.01
CA GLU A 18 -4.38 23.03 -2.33
C GLU A 18 -5.64 22.61 -1.57
N ALA A 19 -5.94 21.31 -1.50
CA ALA A 19 -7.12 20.82 -0.81
C ALA A 19 -7.10 21.18 0.68
N LEU A 20 -8.08 21.96 1.13
CA LEU A 20 -8.25 22.28 2.53
C LEU A 20 -8.86 21.09 3.26
N LEU A 21 -8.07 20.44 4.12
CA LEU A 21 -8.55 19.39 5.01
C LEU A 21 -9.25 20.02 6.23
N PRO A 22 -10.40 19.49 6.68
CA PRO A 22 -11.04 19.96 7.91
C PRO A 22 -10.08 19.75 9.08
N SER A 23 -10.10 20.69 10.03
CA SER A 23 -9.37 20.54 11.28
C SER A 23 -9.80 19.24 11.97
N PRO A 24 -8.85 18.33 12.29
CA PRO A 24 -9.19 17.08 12.97
C PRO A 24 -9.88 17.29 14.32
N ARG A 25 -9.70 18.46 14.94
CA ARG A 25 -10.31 18.83 16.24
C ARG A 25 -11.81 19.06 16.14
N ASP A 26 -12.29 19.44 14.97
CA ASP A 26 -13.68 19.81 14.73
C ASP A 26 -14.48 18.60 14.21
N LEU A 27 -13.84 17.44 14.04
CA LEU A 27 -14.48 16.21 13.60
C LEU A 27 -15.29 15.56 14.73
N PRO A 28 -16.57 15.21 14.50
CA PRO A 28 -17.38 14.50 15.49
C PRO A 28 -16.72 13.20 15.95
N GLY A 29 -16.67 12.97 17.27
CA GLY A 29 -16.12 11.75 17.87
C GLY A 29 -14.61 11.80 18.17
N VAL A 30 -13.91 12.88 17.84
CA VAL A 30 -12.49 13.05 18.19
C VAL A 30 -12.35 13.60 19.61
N ALA A 31 -11.78 12.80 20.52
CA ALA A 31 -11.57 13.20 21.91
C ALA A 31 -10.30 14.03 22.13
N ARG A 32 -9.24 13.80 21.33
CA ARG A 32 -7.94 14.48 21.44
C ARG A 32 -7.20 14.43 20.11
N VAL A 33 -6.44 15.49 19.83
CA VAL A 33 -5.51 15.57 18.69
C VAL A 33 -4.13 15.95 19.22
N ASP A 34 -3.12 15.14 18.87
CA ASP A 34 -1.73 15.38 19.21
C ASP A 34 -1.00 16.24 18.18
N ARG A 35 0.21 16.68 18.52
CA ARG A 35 1.09 17.35 17.55
C ARG A 35 1.47 16.36 16.44
N PRO A 36 1.53 16.80 15.17
CA PRO A 36 1.99 15.94 14.10
C PRO A 36 3.42 15.49 14.37
N VAL A 37 3.68 14.22 14.07
CA VAL A 37 5.03 13.63 14.06
C VAL A 37 5.35 13.29 12.61
N GLU A 38 6.47 13.79 12.13
CA GLU A 38 6.95 13.48 10.79
C GLU A 38 7.77 12.19 10.81
N HIS A 39 7.44 11.29 9.90
CA HIS A 39 8.21 10.08 9.66
C HIS A 39 8.66 10.06 8.20
N ARG A 40 9.96 9.83 7.96
CA ARG A 40 10.45 9.46 6.64
C ARG A 40 10.20 7.98 6.43
N LEU A 41 9.40 7.65 5.43
CA LEU A 41 9.06 6.28 5.09
C LEU A 41 9.72 5.92 3.76
N GLU A 42 10.43 4.80 3.73
CA GLU A 42 10.97 4.24 2.48
C GLU A 42 10.42 2.84 2.28
N ALA A 43 10.00 2.53 1.05
CA ALA A 43 9.45 1.23 0.72
C ALA A 43 10.11 0.67 -0.55
N GLU A 44 10.64 -0.54 -0.44
CA GLU A 44 11.18 -1.31 -1.56
C GLU A 44 10.27 -2.49 -1.85
N TYR A 45 9.95 -2.72 -3.13
CA TYR A 45 9.02 -3.77 -3.54
C TYR A 45 9.75 -4.85 -4.32
N PHE A 46 9.38 -6.09 -4.02
CA PHE A 46 10.01 -7.28 -4.55
C PHE A 46 9.02 -8.07 -5.40
N ASP A 47 9.47 -8.50 -6.57
CA ASP A 47 8.70 -9.35 -7.49
C ASP A 47 9.68 -10.21 -8.30
N THR A 48 9.18 -11.13 -9.12
CA THR A 48 9.98 -11.75 -10.17
C THR A 48 10.25 -10.74 -11.28
N GLU A 49 11.28 -10.97 -12.09
CA GLU A 49 11.59 -10.09 -13.23
C GLU A 49 10.39 -9.90 -14.18
N ASP A 50 9.58 -10.94 -14.33
CA ASP A 50 8.34 -10.97 -15.13
C ASP A 50 7.07 -10.60 -14.34
N LEU A 51 7.20 -9.99 -13.15
CA LEU A 51 6.11 -9.39 -12.35
C LEU A 51 4.97 -10.36 -11.98
N ARG A 52 5.32 -11.59 -11.54
CA ARG A 52 4.35 -12.63 -11.21
C ARG A 52 3.50 -12.35 -9.97
N LEU A 53 4.05 -11.65 -8.98
CA LEU A 53 3.28 -11.27 -7.80
C LEU A 53 2.28 -10.18 -8.15
N ALA A 54 2.71 -9.13 -8.84
CA ALA A 54 1.85 -8.05 -9.27
C ALA A 54 0.69 -8.54 -10.15
N SER A 55 0.96 -9.42 -11.12
CA SER A 55 -0.08 -10.03 -11.97
C SER A 55 -1.06 -10.93 -11.21
N ALA A 56 -0.68 -11.40 -10.02
CA ALA A 56 -1.56 -12.12 -9.09
C ALA A 56 -2.15 -11.21 -7.99
N GLN A 57 -2.04 -9.88 -8.11
CA GLN A 57 -2.49 -8.91 -7.10
C GLN A 57 -1.82 -9.07 -5.72
N ILE A 58 -0.60 -9.62 -5.70
CA ILE A 58 0.21 -9.83 -4.51
C ILE A 58 1.24 -8.71 -4.40
N THR A 59 1.44 -8.20 -3.19
CA THR A 59 2.43 -7.15 -2.92
C THR A 59 3.37 -7.63 -1.83
N LEU A 60 4.66 -7.76 -2.15
CA LEU A 60 5.71 -7.98 -1.18
C LEU A 60 6.58 -6.72 -1.11
N ARG A 61 6.67 -6.12 0.07
CA ARG A 61 7.50 -4.93 0.29
C ARG A 61 8.27 -5.00 1.59
N ARG A 62 9.42 -4.37 1.59
CA ARG A 62 10.17 -3.98 2.78
C ARG A 62 9.94 -2.49 3.02
N ARG A 63 9.61 -2.10 4.24
CA ARG A 63 9.48 -0.69 4.63
C ARG A 63 10.40 -0.36 5.80
N THR A 64 11.04 0.80 5.71
CA THR A 64 11.83 1.39 6.80
C THR A 64 11.22 2.74 7.22
N GLY A 65 11.53 3.14 8.45
CA GLY A 65 10.99 4.36 9.07
C GLY A 65 9.56 4.23 9.59
N GLY A 66 9.18 5.15 10.48
CA GLY A 66 7.91 5.08 11.21
C GLY A 66 7.82 3.91 12.18
N GLU A 67 6.62 3.73 12.75
CA GLU A 67 6.36 2.68 13.76
C GLU A 67 6.10 1.30 13.16
N ASP A 68 5.83 1.24 11.85
CA ASP A 68 5.42 0.03 11.14
C ASP A 68 6.53 -0.41 10.14
N ALA A 69 7.79 -0.27 10.56
CA ALA A 69 8.95 -0.74 9.81
C ALA A 69 9.00 -2.28 9.83
N GLY A 70 9.20 -2.89 8.67
CA GLY A 70 9.10 -4.35 8.53
C GLY A 70 8.92 -4.81 7.08
N TRP A 71 8.82 -6.12 6.95
CA TRP A 71 8.35 -6.80 5.75
C TRP A 71 6.84 -6.93 5.78
N HIS A 72 6.21 -6.65 4.64
CA HIS A 72 4.76 -6.72 4.46
C HIS A 72 4.46 -7.52 3.20
N LEU A 73 3.67 -8.58 3.35
CA LEU A 73 3.12 -9.37 2.25
C LEU A 73 1.60 -9.26 2.26
N LYS A 74 1.03 -8.66 1.21
CA LYS A 74 -0.42 -8.56 1.03
C LYS A 74 -0.88 -9.55 -0.03
N LEU A 75 -1.72 -10.50 0.36
CA LEU A 75 -2.38 -11.47 -0.52
C LEU A 75 -3.84 -11.09 -0.76
N PRO A 76 -4.40 -11.36 -1.94
CA PRO A 76 -5.84 -11.19 -2.18
C PRO A 76 -6.64 -12.14 -1.28
N ALA A 77 -7.72 -11.64 -0.68
CA ALA A 77 -8.65 -12.41 0.16
C ALA A 77 -10.12 -12.27 -0.28
N GLY A 78 -10.41 -11.35 -1.20
CA GLY A 78 -11.72 -11.09 -1.80
C GLY A 78 -11.60 -9.93 -2.81
N PRO A 79 -12.70 -9.45 -3.41
CA PRO A 79 -12.67 -8.35 -4.38
C PRO A 79 -11.99 -7.08 -3.83
N ASP A 80 -12.26 -6.74 -2.57
CA ASP A 80 -11.74 -5.54 -1.89
C ASP A 80 -11.02 -5.89 -0.57
N GLU A 81 -10.74 -7.18 -0.33
CA GLU A 81 -10.15 -7.65 0.91
C GLU A 81 -8.75 -8.20 0.69
N ARG A 82 -7.84 -7.89 1.61
CA ARG A 82 -6.47 -8.39 1.58
C ARG A 82 -6.10 -8.98 2.93
N THR A 83 -5.44 -10.13 2.90
CA THR A 83 -4.74 -10.65 4.07
C THR A 83 -3.32 -10.10 4.05
N GLU A 84 -2.90 -9.48 5.15
CA GLU A 84 -1.52 -9.02 5.31
C GLU A 84 -0.75 -9.93 6.27
N PHE A 85 0.48 -10.27 5.89
CA PHE A 85 1.47 -10.94 6.72
C PHE A 85 2.63 -9.98 6.97
N ARG A 86 3.01 -9.81 8.25
CA ARG A 86 4.08 -8.90 8.67
C ARG A 86 5.20 -9.63 9.38
N GLU A 87 6.42 -9.18 9.12
CA GLU A 87 7.63 -9.62 9.82
C GLU A 87 8.60 -8.46 10.08
N PRO A 88 9.38 -8.49 11.17
CA PRO A 88 10.37 -7.45 11.46
C PRO A 88 11.51 -7.45 10.43
N LEU A 89 12.26 -6.33 10.33
CA LEU A 89 13.36 -6.19 9.38
C LEU A 89 14.52 -7.20 9.56
N GLY A 90 14.61 -7.91 10.69
CA GLY A 90 15.63 -8.94 10.91
C GLY A 90 17.07 -8.40 10.95
N GLU A 91 18.05 -9.30 11.12
CA GLU A 91 19.48 -8.94 11.13
C GLU A 91 20.02 -8.71 9.70
N GLN A 92 19.61 -9.52 8.73
CA GLN A 92 19.88 -9.29 7.31
C GLN A 92 18.71 -8.49 6.70
N ALA A 93 18.77 -7.17 6.87
CA ALA A 93 17.65 -6.29 6.52
C ALA A 93 17.19 -6.38 5.07
N ASP A 94 18.05 -6.83 4.14
CA ASP A 94 17.76 -6.93 2.71
C ASP A 94 17.37 -8.36 2.26
N SER A 95 17.34 -9.34 3.18
CA SER A 95 16.92 -10.71 2.88
C SER A 95 15.43 -10.89 3.16
N ILE A 96 14.67 -11.30 2.14
CA ILE A 96 13.25 -11.65 2.31
C ILE A 96 13.14 -12.84 3.28
N PRO A 97 12.34 -12.74 4.35
CA PRO A 97 12.11 -13.83 5.30
C PRO A 97 11.58 -15.10 4.62
N ASP A 98 12.11 -16.27 4.99
CA ASP A 98 11.77 -17.56 4.38
C ASP A 98 10.29 -17.92 4.53
N THR A 99 9.68 -17.48 5.63
CA THR A 99 8.24 -17.57 5.91
C THR A 99 7.41 -16.84 4.85
N LEU A 100 7.74 -15.59 4.52
CA LEU A 100 7.07 -14.84 3.45
C LEU A 100 7.38 -15.45 2.07
N ARG A 101 8.62 -15.88 1.83
CA ARG A 101 9.03 -16.55 0.59
C ARG A 101 8.23 -17.82 0.34
N GLY A 102 8.00 -18.61 1.40
CA GLY A 102 7.20 -19.83 1.36
C GLY A 102 5.75 -19.57 0.96
N LEU A 103 5.13 -18.50 1.49
CA LEU A 103 3.75 -18.13 1.18
C LEU A 103 3.53 -17.79 -0.30
N VAL A 104 4.53 -17.19 -0.97
CA VAL A 104 4.42 -16.78 -2.38
C VAL A 104 5.01 -17.78 -3.37
N ARG A 105 5.57 -18.90 -2.89
CA ARG A 105 6.31 -19.87 -3.71
C ARG A 105 5.51 -20.42 -4.89
N VAL A 106 4.20 -20.63 -4.70
CA VAL A 106 3.30 -21.12 -5.76
C VAL A 106 3.16 -20.13 -6.93
N HIS A 107 3.28 -18.83 -6.64
CA HIS A 107 3.19 -17.76 -7.64
C HIS A 107 4.53 -17.56 -8.36
N THR A 108 5.62 -17.54 -7.60
CA THR A 108 6.96 -17.29 -8.14
C THR A 108 7.49 -18.50 -8.92
N ARG A 109 7.10 -19.72 -8.54
CA ARG A 109 7.65 -20.99 -9.06
C ARG A 109 9.18 -21.02 -8.96
N ASP A 110 9.69 -20.70 -7.77
CA ASP A 110 11.12 -20.65 -7.41
C ASP A 110 11.97 -19.62 -8.19
N ARG A 111 11.33 -18.71 -8.94
CA ARG A 111 12.02 -17.57 -9.53
C ARG A 111 12.50 -16.61 -8.45
N ALA A 112 13.64 -15.97 -8.72
CA ALA A 112 14.20 -14.96 -7.83
C ALA A 112 13.22 -13.80 -7.64
N LEU A 113 13.06 -13.40 -6.37
CA LEU A 113 12.39 -12.15 -6.00
C LEU A 113 13.46 -11.06 -5.92
N VAL A 114 13.30 -10.03 -6.73
CA VAL A 114 14.25 -8.92 -6.89
C VAL A 114 13.54 -7.59 -6.65
N PRO A 115 14.25 -6.53 -6.22
CA PRO A 115 13.71 -5.19 -6.20
C PRO A 115 13.28 -4.75 -7.61
N VAL A 116 12.03 -4.32 -7.79
CA VAL A 116 11.49 -3.96 -9.12
C VAL A 116 11.20 -2.48 -9.32
N LEU A 117 10.85 -1.74 -8.24
CA LEU A 117 10.39 -0.34 -8.39
C LEU A 117 11.40 0.58 -9.06
N ARG A 118 12.67 0.51 -8.66
CA ARG A 118 13.71 1.39 -9.20
C ARG A 118 13.89 1.20 -10.71
N ARG A 119 13.83 -0.06 -11.16
CA ARG A 119 13.90 -0.41 -12.59
C ARG A 119 12.68 0.13 -13.34
N LEU A 120 11.48 -0.19 -12.86
CA LEU A 120 10.23 0.23 -13.50
C LEU A 120 10.10 1.76 -13.54
N GLY A 121 10.47 2.46 -12.47
CA GLY A 121 10.45 3.91 -12.42
C GLY A 121 11.45 4.55 -13.41
N ALA A 122 12.63 3.94 -13.60
CA ALA A 122 13.59 4.40 -14.60
C ALA A 122 13.09 4.16 -16.04
N GLU A 123 12.48 3.00 -16.31
CA GLU A 123 11.87 2.69 -17.61
C GLU A 123 10.74 3.66 -17.95
N ALA A 124 9.83 3.90 -17.00
CA ALA A 124 8.74 4.86 -17.11
C ALA A 124 9.24 6.28 -17.42
N PHE A 125 10.25 6.74 -16.69
CA PHE A 125 10.85 8.06 -16.91
C PHE A 125 11.41 8.20 -18.33
N VAL A 126 12.09 7.16 -18.85
CA VAL A 126 12.60 7.16 -20.23
C VAL A 126 11.47 7.25 -21.25
N LEU A 127 10.30 6.68 -20.95
CA LEU A 127 9.10 6.76 -21.78
C LEU A 127 8.31 8.07 -21.63
N GLY A 128 8.79 9.01 -20.80
CA GLY A 128 8.10 10.27 -20.52
C GLY A 128 6.90 10.13 -19.56
N GLU A 129 6.77 8.97 -18.90
CA GLU A 129 5.76 8.73 -17.89
C GLU A 129 6.22 9.17 -16.50
N ASN A 130 5.28 9.41 -15.61
CA ASN A 130 5.60 9.70 -14.21
C ASN A 130 6.04 8.41 -13.50
N GLY A 131 7.34 8.30 -13.17
CA GLY A 131 7.90 7.18 -12.41
C GLY A 131 7.28 6.99 -11.01
N PHE A 132 6.65 8.02 -10.44
CA PHE A 132 5.92 7.96 -9.16
C PHE A 132 4.70 7.03 -9.23
N SER A 133 4.02 6.95 -10.39
CA SER A 133 2.84 6.09 -10.60
C SER A 133 3.15 4.60 -10.41
N TYR A 134 4.42 4.20 -10.58
CA TYR A 134 4.85 2.82 -10.41
C TYR A 134 5.08 2.43 -8.96
N GLY A 135 5.36 3.40 -8.06
CA GLY A 135 5.41 3.17 -6.61
C GLY A 135 4.06 2.81 -5.97
N ARG A 136 2.95 2.92 -6.72
CA ARG A 136 1.58 2.76 -6.24
C ARG A 136 0.72 1.71 -6.97
N LEU A 137 1.32 0.74 -7.67
CA LEU A 137 0.61 -0.31 -8.43
C LEU A 137 -0.21 0.22 -9.61
N HIS A 138 0.22 -0.14 -10.81
CA HIS A 138 -0.47 0.19 -12.04
C HIS A 138 -1.67 -0.76 -12.29
N ALA A 139 -2.73 -0.17 -12.86
CA ALA A 139 -3.96 -0.74 -13.42
C ALA A 139 -5.11 -1.22 -12.51
N LEU A 140 -4.88 -1.74 -11.29
CA LEU A 140 -5.99 -2.26 -10.47
C LEU A 140 -6.48 -1.27 -9.39
N GLU A 141 -5.56 -0.52 -8.80
CA GLU A 141 -5.89 0.51 -7.79
C GLU A 141 -6.64 1.70 -8.41
N GLN A 142 -6.46 1.97 -9.72
CA GLN A 142 -7.21 3.03 -10.40
C GLN A 142 -8.70 2.69 -10.53
N SER A 143 -9.02 1.43 -10.86
CA SER A 143 -10.42 0.98 -10.91
C SER A 143 -11.07 1.01 -9.53
N ALA A 144 -10.34 0.52 -8.51
CA ALA A 144 -10.82 0.55 -7.13
C ALA A 144 -10.96 1.98 -6.58
N ALA A 145 -10.05 2.89 -6.92
CA ALA A 145 -10.13 4.30 -6.57
C ALA A 145 -11.33 4.98 -7.23
N LEU A 146 -11.55 4.76 -8.54
CA LEU A 146 -12.71 5.30 -9.25
C LEU A 146 -14.04 4.77 -8.68
N GLU A 147 -14.12 3.49 -8.34
CA GLU A 147 -15.31 2.94 -7.67
C GLU A 147 -15.49 3.50 -6.26
N ALA A 148 -14.40 3.67 -5.50
CA ALA A 148 -14.43 4.27 -4.17
C ALA A 148 -14.87 5.74 -4.22
N GLU A 149 -14.40 6.52 -5.19
CA GLU A 149 -14.77 7.91 -5.45
C GLU A 149 -16.24 8.01 -5.88
N ALA A 150 -16.67 7.18 -6.83
CA ALA A 150 -18.06 7.12 -7.26
C ALA A 150 -18.99 6.75 -6.09
N ARG A 151 -18.56 5.84 -5.20
CA ARG A 151 -19.30 5.47 -3.98
C ARG A 151 -19.32 6.63 -2.98
N PHE A 152 -18.19 7.31 -2.76
CA PHE A 152 -18.10 8.48 -1.88
C PHE A 152 -19.11 9.54 -2.28
N HIS A 153 -19.15 9.93 -3.57
CA HIS A 153 -20.11 10.94 -4.03
C HIS A 153 -21.58 10.49 -3.93
N ARG A 154 -21.87 9.19 -4.03
CA ARG A 154 -23.22 8.65 -3.79
C ARG A 154 -23.62 8.73 -2.32
N GLU A 155 -22.72 8.39 -1.41
CA GLU A 155 -23.00 8.41 0.03
C GLU A 155 -22.98 9.82 0.62
N TRP A 156 -22.13 10.72 0.11
CA TRP A 156 -22.07 12.12 0.53
C TRP A 156 -23.41 12.86 0.36
N LYS A 157 -24.16 12.53 -0.70
CA LYS A 157 -25.51 13.07 -0.94
C LYS A 157 -26.52 12.71 0.16
N LYS A 158 -26.24 11.67 0.94
CA LYS A 158 -27.08 11.19 2.05
C LYS A 158 -26.59 11.70 3.41
N PHE A 159 -25.46 12.41 3.43
CA PHE A 159 -24.90 12.91 4.68
C PHE A 159 -25.80 14.04 5.21
N PRO A 160 -26.25 13.96 6.47
CA PRO A 160 -27.11 14.99 7.03
C PRO A 160 -26.37 16.32 7.06
N SER A 161 -26.93 17.32 6.39
CA SER A 161 -26.46 18.71 6.50
C SER A 161 -26.83 19.20 7.90
N VAL A 162 -25.87 19.26 8.82
CA VAL A 162 -26.03 20.04 10.04
C VAL A 162 -25.96 21.51 9.63
N PRO A 163 -27.00 22.34 9.85
CA PRO A 163 -26.88 23.77 9.66
C PRO A 163 -25.89 24.30 10.70
N LEU A 164 -24.94 25.13 10.26
CA LEU A 164 -24.09 25.94 11.13
C LEU A 164 -24.93 26.90 11.98
#